data_AF-A0A3M1RRX7-F1
#
_entry.id   AF-A0A3M1RRX7-F1
#
_cell.length_a   1.000
_cell.length_b   1.000
_cell.length_c   1.000
_cell.angle_alpha   90.00
_cell.angle_beta   90.00
_cell.angle_gamma   90.00
#
_symmetry.space_group_name_H-M   'P 1'
#
loop_
_entity.id
_entity.type
_entity.pdbx_description
1 polymer ?
#
loop_
_entity_poly.entity_id
_entity_poly.type
_entity_poly.pdbx_seq_one_letter_code
_entity_poly.pdbx_strand_id
1 'polypeptide(L)'
;ILGYSAHEISKIIYSPLVVDWSGAKLSKSLYVREGAYKDLPPYLVNFREFRKRLGVKGLERLLQETSLWLEEPYRLFRNYSVYYFMEMFGYDV
;
A
#
# COMPACT_ATOMS: atom_id res chain seq x y z
N ILE A 1 -11.11 29.15 -9.07
CA ILE A 1 -9.96 29.51 -8.20
C ILE A 1 -9.01 30.31 -9.07
N LEU A 2 -9.02 31.64 -8.96
CA LEU A 2 -8.08 32.53 -9.66
C LEU A 2 -7.52 33.48 -8.59
N GLY A 3 -6.18 33.47 -8.40
CA GLY A 3 -5.49 34.34 -7.45
C GLY A 3 -4.66 33.65 -6.35
N TYR A 4 -4.77 32.33 -6.17
CA TYR A 4 -3.93 31.57 -5.23
C TYR A 4 -2.84 30.81 -5.97
N SER A 5 -1.59 30.86 -5.49
CA SER A 5 -0.50 30.10 -6.12
C SER A 5 -0.78 28.61 -6.00
N ALA A 6 -0.61 27.85 -7.09
CA ALA A 6 -0.73 26.40 -7.05
C ALA A 6 0.23 25.74 -6.04
N HIS A 7 1.32 26.42 -5.70
CA HIS A 7 2.27 25.98 -4.68
C HIS A 7 1.79 26.20 -3.24
N GLU A 8 0.82 27.08 -3.03
CA GLU A 8 0.25 27.44 -1.71
C GLU A 8 -1.00 26.62 -1.37
N ILE A 9 -1.48 25.79 -2.31
CA ILE A 9 -2.62 24.90 -2.08
C ILE A 9 -2.16 23.67 -1.29
N SER A 10 -2.92 23.31 -0.25
CA SER A 10 -2.72 22.04 0.46
C SER A 10 -2.83 20.87 -0.51
N LYS A 11 -1.76 20.08 -0.61
CA LYS A 11 -1.70 18.93 -1.51
C LYS A 11 -2.38 17.74 -0.84
N ILE A 12 -3.32 17.12 -1.55
CA ILE A 12 -3.88 15.82 -1.16
C ILE A 12 -3.14 14.75 -1.96
N ILE A 13 -2.61 13.76 -1.26
CA ILE A 13 -1.91 12.62 -1.86
C ILE A 13 -2.83 11.41 -1.75
N TYR A 14 -3.05 10.74 -2.89
CA TYR A 14 -3.85 9.53 -2.97
C TYR A 14 -2.95 8.33 -3.26
N SER A 15 -3.31 7.19 -2.70
CA SER A 15 -2.74 5.89 -3.05
C SER A 15 -3.82 4.99 -3.64
N PRO A 16 -3.45 4.01 -4.48
CA PRO A 16 -4.33 2.93 -4.88
C PRO A 16 -4.94 2.22 -3.68
N LEU A 17 -6.13 1.64 -3.88
CA LEU A 17 -6.77 0.84 -2.85
C LEU A 17 -6.15 -0.55 -2.80
N VAL A 18 -5.80 -1.02 -1.60
CA VAL A 18 -5.38 -2.40 -1.36
C VAL A 18 -6.54 -3.19 -0.74
N VAL A 19 -6.88 -4.33 -1.34
CA VAL A 19 -8.01 -5.19 -0.94
C VAL A 19 -7.58 -6.63 -0.72
N ASP A 20 -8.36 -7.38 0.07
CA ASP A 20 -8.21 -8.82 0.22
C ASP A 20 -9.01 -9.62 -0.83
N TRP A 21 -9.03 -10.95 -0.70
CA TRP A 21 -9.75 -11.86 -1.60
C TRP A 21 -11.25 -11.60 -1.65
N SER A 22 -11.84 -11.03 -0.60
CA SER A 22 -13.27 -10.69 -0.52
C SER A 22 -13.58 -9.28 -1.05
N GLY A 23 -12.55 -8.53 -1.45
CA GLY A 23 -12.67 -7.12 -1.83
C GLY A 23 -12.73 -6.17 -0.62
N ALA A 24 -12.53 -6.67 0.60
CA ALA A 24 -12.49 -5.83 1.78
C ALA A 24 -11.18 -5.03 1.83
N LYS A 25 -11.30 -3.76 2.24
CA LYS A 25 -10.21 -2.80 2.23
C LYS A 25 -9.21 -3.10 3.34
N LEU A 26 -7.92 -3.22 3.00
CA LEU A 26 -6.86 -3.45 3.98
C LEU A 26 -6.81 -2.34 5.04
N SER A 27 -7.10 -1.09 4.68
CA SER A 27 -7.11 0.04 5.62
C SER A 27 -8.17 -0.06 6.72
N LYS A 28 -9.19 -0.91 6.55
CA LYS A 28 -10.15 -1.22 7.62
C LYS A 28 -9.58 -2.19 8.65
N SER A 29 -8.48 -2.91 8.35
CA SER A 29 -7.87 -3.86 9.28
C SER A 29 -7.50 -3.24 10.63
N LEU A 30 -7.10 -1.96 10.65
CA LEU A 30 -6.81 -1.19 11.88
C LEU A 30 -8.04 -0.95 12.76
N TYR A 31 -9.25 -1.05 12.20
CA TYR A 31 -10.51 -0.72 12.85
C TYR A 31 -11.42 -1.95 13.06
N VAL A 32 -11.07 -3.09 12.47
CA VAL A 32 -11.85 -4.33 12.64
C VAL A 32 -11.29 -5.06 13.86
N ARG A 33 -12.20 -5.61 14.67
CA ARG A 33 -11.99 -6.32 15.94
C ARG A 33 -10.70 -7.17 16.00
N GLU A 34 -10.20 -7.36 17.22
CA GLU A 34 -9.09 -8.26 17.54
C GLU A 34 -9.17 -9.58 16.76
N GLY A 35 -8.25 -9.76 15.81
CA GLY A 35 -8.12 -10.98 15.02
C GLY A 35 -8.56 -10.92 13.56
N ALA A 36 -9.04 -9.78 13.06
CA ALA A 36 -9.15 -9.58 11.62
C ALA A 36 -7.78 -9.68 10.95
N TYR A 37 -7.68 -10.42 9.85
CA TYR A 37 -6.44 -10.65 9.09
C TYR A 37 -5.31 -11.37 9.84
N LYS A 38 -5.61 -12.21 10.84
CA LYS A 38 -4.63 -13.14 11.45
C LYS A 38 -3.90 -14.01 10.42
N ASP A 39 -4.57 -14.30 9.31
CA ASP A 39 -4.04 -15.14 8.24
C ASP A 39 -3.11 -14.36 7.29
N LEU A 40 -3.08 -13.02 7.38
CA LEU A 40 -2.11 -12.23 6.62
C LEU A 40 -0.75 -12.21 7.34
N PRO A 41 0.35 -12.29 6.58
CA PRO A 41 1.67 -12.06 7.14
C PRO A 41 1.75 -10.71 7.88
N PRO A 42 2.20 -10.67 9.15
CA PRO A 42 2.21 -9.46 9.97
C PRO A 42 2.94 -8.27 9.34
N TYR A 43 3.92 -8.55 8.49
CA TYR A 43 4.72 -7.54 7.80
C TYR A 43 3.92 -6.68 6.81
N LEU A 44 2.74 -7.12 6.35
CA LEU A 44 1.88 -6.35 5.43
C LEU A 44 1.12 -5.22 6.13
N VAL A 45 0.82 -5.39 7.42
CA VAL A 45 -0.02 -4.47 8.19
C VAL A 45 0.73 -3.77 9.32
N ASN A 46 1.96 -4.21 9.61
CA ASN A 46 2.80 -3.66 10.66
C ASN A 46 4.18 -3.27 10.12
N PHE A 47 4.49 -1.97 10.13
CA PHE A 47 5.75 -1.45 9.62
C PHE A 47 6.99 -1.93 10.39
N ARG A 48 6.85 -2.20 11.70
CA ARG A 48 7.96 -2.75 12.50
C ARG A 48 8.30 -4.17 12.04
N GLU A 49 7.28 -5.00 11.83
CA GLU A 49 7.46 -6.35 11.28
C GLU A 49 7.92 -6.32 9.82
N PHE A 50 7.43 -5.36 9.02
CA PHE A 50 7.94 -5.08 7.67
C PHE A 50 9.45 -4.86 7.68
N ARG A 51 9.92 -3.92 8.49
CA ARG A 51 11.35 -3.61 8.58
C ARG A 51 12.18 -4.78 9.09
N LYS A 52 11.66 -5.54 10.06
CA LYS A 52 12.32 -6.73 10.60
C LYS A 52 12.48 -7.83 9.55
N ARG A 53 11.45 -8.07 8.73
CA ARG A 53 11.45 -9.14 7.73
C ARG A 53 12.16 -8.77 6.43
N LEU A 54 11.83 -7.61 5.86
CA LEU A 54 12.24 -7.24 4.50
C LEU A 54 13.39 -6.22 4.47
N GLY A 55 13.61 -5.50 5.58
CA GLY A 55 14.69 -4.53 5.70
C GLY A 55 14.65 -3.43 4.64
N VAL A 56 15.84 -2.94 4.29
CA VAL A 56 16.01 -1.86 3.28
C VAL A 56 15.58 -2.33 1.89
N LYS A 57 15.90 -3.57 1.50
CA LYS A 57 15.48 -4.13 0.20
C LYS A 57 13.95 -4.14 0.03
N GLY A 58 13.21 -4.41 1.10
CA GLY A 58 11.75 -4.29 1.10
C GLY A 58 11.27 -2.87 0.82
N LEU A 59 11.91 -1.88 1.45
CA LEU A 59 11.60 -0.46 1.23
C LEU A 59 11.95 -0.04 -0.20
N GLU A 60 13.06 -0.48 -0.75
CA GLU A 60 13.46 -0.21 -2.14
C GLU A 60 12.44 -0.76 -3.13
N ARG A 61 11.97 -2.01 -2.93
CA ARG A 61 10.90 -2.60 -3.76
C ARG A 61 9.58 -1.85 -3.64
N LEU A 62 9.18 -1.50 -2.42
CA LEU A 62 7.97 -0.71 -2.19
C LEU A 62 8.07 0.66 -2.86
N LEU A 63 9.22 1.33 -2.73
CA LEU A 63 9.48 2.61 -3.39
C LEU A 63 9.37 2.46 -4.90
N GLN A 64 10.03 1.46 -5.49
CA GLN A 64 9.96 1.18 -6.92
C GLN A 64 8.52 0.99 -7.40
N GLU A 65 7.71 0.17 -6.71
CA GLU A 65 6.29 0.00 -7.06
C GLU A 65 5.50 1.30 -6.95
N THR A 66 5.72 2.09 -5.89
CA THR A 66 5.01 3.38 -5.73
C THR A 66 5.44 4.42 -6.75
N SER A 67 6.70 4.41 -7.20
CA SER A 67 7.19 5.27 -8.28
C SER A 67 6.50 4.93 -9.60
N LEU A 68 6.25 3.65 -9.87
CA LEU A 68 5.50 3.22 -11.05
C LEU A 68 4.07 3.76 -11.07
N TRP A 69 3.46 4.10 -9.92
CA TRP A 69 2.15 4.76 -9.91
C TRP A 69 2.18 6.15 -10.53
N LEU A 70 3.33 6.83 -10.46
CA LEU A 70 3.54 8.16 -11.03
C LEU A 70 3.97 8.07 -12.51
N GLU A 71 4.81 7.09 -12.84
CA GLU A 71 5.31 6.87 -14.21
C GLU A 71 4.24 6.26 -15.12
N GLU A 72 3.38 5.41 -14.57
CA GLU A 72 2.34 4.67 -15.28
C GLU A 72 0.98 4.95 -14.62
N PRO A 73 0.28 6.06 -14.99
CA PRO A 73 -0.91 6.53 -14.26
C PRO A 73 -2.03 5.50 -14.10
N TYR A 74 -2.17 4.55 -15.03
CA TYR A 74 -3.16 3.48 -14.93
C TYR A 74 -2.96 2.59 -13.69
N ARG A 75 -1.73 2.52 -13.15
CA ARG A 75 -1.42 1.84 -11.89
C ARG A 75 -1.92 2.61 -10.68
N LEU A 76 -1.98 3.94 -10.73
CA LEU A 76 -2.57 4.74 -9.66
C LEU A 76 -4.09 4.53 -9.55
N PHE A 77 -4.75 4.34 -10.69
CA PHE A 77 -6.22 4.25 -10.78
C PHE A 77 -6.76 2.81 -10.77
N ARG A 78 -5.97 1.81 -10.35
CA ARG A 78 -6.43 0.42 -10.16
C ARG A 78 -6.47 0.03 -8.69
N ASN A 79 -7.19 -1.05 -8.39
CA ASN A 79 -7.09 -1.70 -7.09
C ASN A 79 -5.94 -2.72 -7.10
N TYR A 80 -5.29 -2.87 -5.97
CA TYR A 80 -4.28 -3.90 -5.71
C TYR A 80 -4.81 -4.93 -4.74
N SER A 81 -4.42 -6.19 -4.91
CA SER A 81 -4.67 -7.21 -3.89
C SER A 81 -3.53 -7.24 -2.88
N VAL A 82 -3.80 -7.69 -1.65
CA VAL A 82 -2.75 -8.03 -0.67
C VAL A 82 -1.77 -9.06 -1.22
N TYR A 83 -2.27 -9.99 -2.06
CA TYR A 83 -1.47 -11.03 -2.69
C TYR A 83 -0.47 -10.50 -3.70
N TYR A 84 -0.82 -9.45 -4.46
CA TYR A 84 0.13 -8.77 -5.34
C TYR A 84 1.39 -8.32 -4.57
N PHE A 85 1.18 -7.69 -3.41
CA PHE A 85 2.29 -7.26 -2.58
C PHE A 85 3.04 -8.44 -1.97
N MET A 86 2.35 -9.51 -1.59
CA MET A 86 3.01 -10.75 -1.14
C MET A 86 3.96 -11.29 -2.20
N GLU A 87 3.50 -11.46 -3.44
CA GLU A 87 4.31 -11.90 -4.57
C GLU A 87 5.47 -10.94 -4.85
N MET A 88 5.21 -9.62 -4.88
CA MET A 88 6.23 -8.58 -5.08
C MET A 88 7.34 -8.64 -4.02
N PHE A 89 6.99 -8.98 -2.78
CA PHE A 89 7.96 -9.18 -1.70
C PHE A 89 8.64 -10.55 -1.71
N GLY A 90 8.28 -11.45 -2.64
CA GLY A 90 8.84 -12.80 -2.76
C GLY A 90 8.26 -13.79 -1.75
N TYR A 91 6.98 -13.63 -1.41
CA TYR A 91 6.23 -14.62 -0.64
C TYR A 91 5.60 -15.62 -1.61
N ASP A 92 6.05 -16.87 -1.56
CA ASP A 92 5.40 -17.97 -2.29
C ASP A 92 4.09 -18.31 -1.57
N VAL A 93 2.97 -18.29 -2.30
CA VAL A 93 1.62 -18.62 -1.81
C VAL A 93 1.48 -20.12 -1.56
#